data_AF-A0A3D1AXW5-F1
#
_entry.id   AF-A0A3D1AXW5-F1
#
_cell.length_a   1.000
_cell.length_b   1.000
_cell.length_c   1.000
_cell.angle_alpha   90.00
_cell.angle_beta   90.00
_cell.angle_gamma   90.00
#
_symmetry.space_group_name_H-M   'P 1'
#
loop_
_entity.id
_entity.type
_entity.pdbx_description
1 polymer ?
#
loop_
_entity_poly.entity_id
_entity_poly.type
_entity_poly.pdbx_seq_one_letter_code
_entity_poly.pdbx_strand_id
1 'polypeptide(L)'
;MRINRRARVRRPGLTMEQWLDLICGSTSGAFETTAARREAWVTNRGAIMADVGPLQRPQAFWDYEALKLGCEKDLAALKRLDLLTQGERVIVDDMERKTKRGQPNEPN
;
A
#
# COMPACT_ATOMS: atom_id res chain seq x y z
N MET A 1 17.00 -3.42 -21.87
CA MET A 1 15.86 -3.10 -20.99
C MET A 1 15.39 -4.41 -20.35
N ARG A 2 15.84 -4.72 -19.13
CA ARG A 2 15.42 -5.96 -18.44
C ARG A 2 14.05 -5.72 -17.84
N ILE A 3 13.01 -6.26 -18.47
CA ILE A 3 11.71 -6.41 -17.86
C ILE A 3 11.95 -7.27 -16.63
N ASN A 4 11.98 -6.65 -15.45
CA ASN A 4 11.91 -7.37 -14.19
C ASN A 4 10.62 -8.17 -14.26
N ARG A 5 10.73 -9.45 -14.63
CA ARG A 5 9.70 -10.45 -14.37
C ARG A 5 9.53 -10.38 -12.87
N ARG A 6 8.54 -9.59 -12.41
CA ARG A 6 8.05 -9.61 -11.03
C ARG A 6 8.00 -11.08 -10.69
N ALA A 7 8.85 -11.48 -9.75
CA ALA A 7 8.83 -12.83 -9.22
C ALA A 7 7.36 -13.15 -9.00
N ARG A 8 6.86 -14.27 -9.54
CA ARG A 8 5.51 -14.71 -9.22
C ARG A 8 5.50 -14.86 -7.71
N VAL A 9 5.05 -13.83 -7.00
CA VAL A 9 5.00 -13.80 -5.55
C VAL A 9 4.10 -14.98 -5.26
N ARG A 10 4.68 -16.01 -4.64
CA ARG A 10 3.92 -17.18 -4.22
C ARG A 10 2.83 -16.61 -3.31
N ARG A 11 1.57 -16.76 -3.72
CA ARG A 11 0.39 -16.38 -2.94
C ARG A 11 0.13 -17.56 -2.02
N PRO A 12 0.67 -17.54 -0.79
CA PRO A 12 0.63 -18.71 0.07
C PRO A 12 -0.82 -18.92 0.52
N GLY A 13 -1.46 -19.95 -0.01
CA GLY A 13 -2.80 -20.36 0.44
C GLY A 13 -3.94 -19.38 0.17
N LEU A 14 -3.75 -18.36 -0.66
CA LEU A 14 -4.81 -17.41 -1.04
C LEU A 14 -5.18 -17.56 -2.51
N THR A 15 -6.49 -17.54 -2.78
CA THR A 15 -7.00 -17.41 -4.15
C THR A 15 -6.70 -16.02 -4.70
N MET A 16 -6.79 -15.85 -6.03
CA MET A 16 -6.63 -14.51 -6.64
C MET A 16 -7.67 -13.53 -6.09
N GLU A 17 -8.92 -13.97 -5.90
CA GLU A 17 -10.01 -13.13 -5.38
C GLU A 17 -9.72 -12.69 -3.94
N GLN A 18 -9.26 -13.59 -3.08
CA GLN A 18 -8.83 -13.27 -1.72
C GLN A 18 -7.65 -12.29 -1.70
N TRP A 19 -6.71 -12.46 -2.63
CA TRP A 19 -5.57 -11.56 -2.77
C TRP A 19 -6.01 -10.15 -3.18
N LEU A 20 -6.89 -10.04 -4.18
CA LEU A 20 -7.42 -8.77 -4.67
C LEU A 20 -8.31 -8.09 -3.62
N ASP A 21 -9.09 -8.85 -2.86
CA ASP A 21 -9.92 -8.32 -1.77
C ASP A 21 -9.09 -7.65 -0.67
N LEU A 22 -7.91 -8.21 -0.35
CA LEU A 22 -6.98 -7.61 0.62
C LEU A 22 -6.30 -6.34 0.07
N ILE A 23 -6.09 -6.25 -1.25
CA ILE A 23 -5.43 -5.11 -1.90
C ILE A 23 -6.41 -3.95 -2.15
N CYS A 24 -7.48 -4.22 -2.88
CA CYS A 24 -8.38 -3.19 -3.40
C CYS A 24 -9.60 -2.95 -2.50
N GLY A 25 -9.95 -3.94 -1.65
CA GLY A 25 -11.21 -3.91 -0.93
C GLY A 25 -12.40 -4.31 -1.79
N SER A 26 -13.34 -5.03 -1.18
CA SER A 26 -14.63 -5.45 -1.73
C SER A 26 -14.56 -6.21 -3.06
N THR A 27 -14.23 -7.50 -2.96
CA THR A 27 -14.81 -8.52 -3.82
C THR A 27 -15.79 -9.29 -2.94
N SER A 28 -17.09 -9.03 -3.08
CA SER A 28 -18.13 -9.64 -2.26
C SER A 28 -17.99 -11.16 -2.23
N GLY A 29 -17.67 -11.71 -1.05
CA GLY A 29 -17.61 -13.16 -0.79
C GLY A 29 -16.23 -13.83 -0.82
N ALA A 30 -15.12 -13.09 -1.00
CA ALA A 30 -13.79 -13.72 -1.05
C ALA A 30 -13.36 -14.39 0.28
N PHE A 31 -13.86 -13.89 1.40
CA PHE A 31 -13.65 -14.47 2.73
C PHE A 31 -15.00 -14.75 3.39
N GLU A 32 -15.11 -15.91 4.05
CA GLU A 32 -16.32 -16.33 4.76
C GLU A 32 -16.63 -15.43 5.97
N THR A 33 -15.60 -14.87 6.60
CA THR A 33 -15.73 -13.99 7.76
C THR A 33 -14.68 -12.88 7.77
N THR A 34 -14.98 -11.78 8.45
CA THR A 34 -14.01 -10.71 8.72
C THR A 34 -12.79 -11.21 9.52
N ALA A 35 -12.98 -12.22 10.37
CA ALA A 35 -11.90 -12.83 11.13
C ALA A 35 -10.92 -13.59 10.21
N ALA A 36 -11.44 -14.41 9.29
CA ALA A 36 -10.64 -15.11 8.29
C ALA A 36 -9.88 -14.14 7.37
N ARG A 37 -10.54 -13.04 6.96
CA ARG A 37 -9.89 -11.96 6.18
C ARG A 37 -8.73 -11.32 6.95
N ARG A 38 -8.91 -11.06 8.25
CA ARG A 38 -7.87 -10.49 9.10
C ARG A 38 -6.70 -11.45 9.31
N GLU A 39 -6.97 -12.73 9.52
CA GLU A 39 -5.93 -13.76 9.66
C GLU A 39 -5.11 -13.92 8.38
N ALA A 40 -5.80 -13.95 7.22
CA ALA A 40 -5.17 -13.95 5.92
C ALA A 40 -4.28 -12.73 5.70
N TRP A 41 -4.73 -11.53 6.11
CA TRP A 41 -3.90 -10.33 6.11
C TRP A 41 -2.64 -10.51 6.97
N VAL A 42 -2.78 -10.89 8.25
CA VAL A 42 -1.64 -11.03 9.16
C VAL A 42 -0.61 -12.02 8.62
N THR A 43 -1.07 -13.13 8.05
CA THR A 43 -0.22 -14.18 7.49
C THR A 43 0.52 -13.73 6.23
N ASN A 44 -0.14 -12.94 5.37
CA ASN A 44 0.36 -12.64 4.02
C ASN A 44 0.78 -11.19 3.80
N ARG A 45 0.67 -10.31 4.80
CA ARG A 45 0.91 -8.86 4.69
C ARG A 45 2.25 -8.52 4.03
N GLY A 46 3.33 -9.24 4.33
CA GLY A 46 4.64 -8.97 3.74
C GLY A 46 4.67 -9.19 2.23
N ALA A 47 4.02 -10.26 1.76
CA ALA A 47 3.93 -10.59 0.35
C ALA A 47 2.96 -9.66 -0.39
N ILE A 48 1.85 -9.29 0.25
CA ILE A 48 0.87 -8.34 -0.31
C ILE A 48 1.46 -6.93 -0.42
N MET A 49 2.18 -6.47 0.61
CA MET A 49 2.87 -5.17 0.62
C MET A 49 3.98 -5.09 -0.44
N ALA A 50 4.61 -6.21 -0.79
CA ALA A 50 5.61 -6.25 -1.85
C ALA A 50 5.00 -6.19 -3.27
N ASP A 51 3.74 -6.60 -3.42
CA ASP A 51 3.02 -6.60 -4.70
C ASP A 51 2.40 -5.24 -5.04
N VAL A 52 2.08 -4.42 -4.02
CA VAL A 52 1.60 -3.04 -4.20
C VAL A 52 2.76 -2.08 -4.42
N GLY A 53 2.48 -0.94 -5.07
CA GLY A 53 3.49 0.11 -5.23
C GLY A 53 3.99 0.63 -3.86
N PRO A 54 5.25 1.08 -3.75
CA PRO A 54 5.82 1.53 -2.48
C PRO A 54 5.02 2.68 -1.84
N LEU A 55 4.41 3.56 -2.63
CA LEU A 55 3.58 4.66 -2.10
C LEU A 55 2.10 4.29 -1.93
N GLN A 56 1.75 3.02 -2.10
CA GLN A 56 0.41 2.51 -1.95
C GLN A 56 0.36 1.60 -0.74
N ARG A 57 -0.82 1.57 -0.10
CA ARG A 57 -1.10 0.66 1.00
C ARG A 57 -2.34 -0.15 0.65
N PRO A 58 -2.32 -1.49 0.82
CA PRO A 58 -3.48 -2.34 0.60
C PRO A 58 -4.66 -1.89 1.46
N GLN A 59 -5.89 -2.12 1.01
CA GLN A 59 -7.08 -1.81 1.80
C GLN A 59 -7.03 -2.49 3.18
N ALA A 60 -6.58 -3.74 3.26
CA ALA A 60 -6.47 -4.48 4.52
C ALA A 60 -5.49 -3.85 5.53
N PHE A 61 -4.45 -3.14 5.08
CA PHE A 61 -3.57 -2.35 5.97
C PHE A 61 -4.39 -1.28 6.69
N TRP A 62 -5.24 -0.56 5.96
CA TRP A 62 -6.06 0.47 6.56
C TRP A 62 -7.13 -0.09 7.49
N ASP A 63 -7.77 -1.18 7.08
CA ASP A 63 -8.85 -1.81 7.84
C ASP A 63 -8.37 -2.40 9.18
N TYR A 64 -7.13 -2.88 9.27
CA TYR A 64 -6.65 -3.65 10.44
C TYR A 64 -5.45 -3.07 11.17
N GLU A 65 -4.61 -2.28 10.51
CA GLU A 65 -3.38 -1.72 11.10
C GLU A 65 -3.51 -0.21 11.31
N ALA A 66 -4.03 0.54 10.35
CA ALA A 66 -4.13 1.99 10.47
C ALA A 66 -5.11 2.46 11.55
N LEU A 67 -6.20 1.71 11.81
CA LEU A 67 -7.12 2.02 12.92
C LEU A 67 -6.43 2.01 14.28
N LYS A 68 -5.39 1.18 14.48
CA LYS A 68 -4.60 1.18 15.72
C LYS A 68 -3.71 2.40 15.86
N LEU A 69 -3.43 3.06 14.74
CA LEU A 69 -2.51 4.19 14.63
C LEU A 69 -3.26 5.53 14.50
N GLY A 70 -4.60 5.51 14.47
CA GLY A 70 -5.44 6.71 14.37
C GLY A 70 -5.17 7.52 13.08
N CYS A 71 -4.85 6.86 11.97
CA CYS A 71 -4.45 7.53 10.74
C CYS A 71 -5.62 7.73 9.77
N GLU A 72 -5.63 8.89 9.12
CA GLU A 72 -6.38 9.09 7.88
C GLU A 72 -5.64 8.41 6.71
N LYS A 73 -6.39 8.05 5.66
CA LYS A 73 -5.87 7.35 4.48
C LYS A 73 -5.18 8.31 3.51
N ASP A 74 -4.08 8.94 3.93
CA ASP A 74 -3.36 9.87 3.06
C ASP A 74 -1.82 9.79 3.22
N LEU A 75 -1.13 10.34 2.23
CA LEU A 75 0.34 10.39 2.22
C LEU A 75 0.89 11.27 3.36
N ALA A 76 0.11 12.29 3.78
CA ALA A 76 0.49 13.18 4.87
C ALA A 76 0.51 12.45 6.22
N ALA A 77 -0.45 11.57 6.48
CA ALA A 77 -0.49 10.72 7.67
C ALA A 77 0.67 9.72 7.67
N LEU A 78 0.99 9.11 6.52
CA LEU A 78 2.14 8.21 6.42
C LEU A 78 3.46 8.91 6.74
N LYS A 79 3.63 10.16 6.29
CA LYS A 79 4.78 11.01 6.65
C LYS A 79 4.79 11.34 8.14
N ARG A 80 3.67 11.84 8.66
CA ARG A 80 3.54 12.28 10.06
C ARG A 80 3.85 11.17 11.05
N LEU A 81 3.52 9.94 10.71
CA LEU A 81 3.65 8.77 11.59
C LEU A 81 4.90 7.94 11.30
N ASP A 82 5.81 8.44 10.46
CA ASP A 82 7.06 7.78 10.07
C ASP A 82 6.87 6.36 9.49
N LEU A 83 5.69 6.11 8.90
CA LEU A 83 5.31 4.82 8.31
C LEU A 83 5.86 4.63 6.89
N LEU A 84 6.66 5.59 6.43
CA LEU A 84 7.37 5.52 5.15
C LEU A 84 8.67 4.73 5.31
N THR A 85 8.83 3.71 4.48
CA THR A 85 10.11 3.02 4.34
C THR A 85 11.17 3.97 3.77
N GLN A 86 12.45 3.63 3.94
CA GLN A 86 13.54 4.47 3.43
C GLN A 86 13.44 4.70 1.92
N GLY A 87 13.04 3.68 1.14
CA GLY A 87 12.82 3.81 -0.29
C GLY A 87 11.64 4.73 -0.64
N GLU A 88 10.57 4.69 0.15
CA GLU A 88 9.40 5.55 -0.05
C GLU A 88 9.71 7.02 0.22
N ARG A 89 10.51 7.31 1.26
CA ARG A 89 10.97 8.69 1.56
C ARG A 89 11.72 9.30 0.38
N VAL A 90 12.64 8.53 -0.22
CA VAL A 90 13.41 8.99 -1.39
C VAL A 90 12.49 9.35 -2.56
N ILE A 91 11.46 8.54 -2.83
CA ILE A 91 10.51 8.81 -3.92
C ILE A 91 9.68 10.06 -3.60
N VAL A 92 9.20 10.18 -2.37
CA VAL A 92 8.41 11.32 -1.91
C VAL A 92 9.22 12.62 -1.98
N ASP A 93 10.48 12.61 -1.54
CA ASP A 93 11.37 13.77 -1.62
C ASP A 93 11.63 14.18 -3.08
N ASP A 94 11.77 13.21 -3.99
CA ASP A 94 11.91 13.47 -5.41
C ASP A 94 10.64 14.06 -6.02
N MET A 95 9.45 13.57 -5.63
CA MET A 95 8.16 14.15 -6.05
C MET A 95 8.01 15.60 -5.56
N GLU A 96 8.33 15.88 -4.30
CA GLU A 96 8.28 17.25 -3.77
C GLU A 96 9.24 18.19 -4.49
N ARG A 97 10.46 17.72 -4.81
CA ARG A 97 11.44 18.49 -5.58
C ARG A 97 10.95 18.78 -7.00
N LYS A 98 10.22 17.85 -7.64
CA LYS A 98 9.63 18.06 -8.97
C LYS A 98 8.45 19.03 -8.92
N THR A 99 7.59 18.94 -7.92
CA THR A 99 6.49 19.90 -7.71
C THR A 99 7.01 21.31 -7.49
N LYS A 100 8.08 21.49 -6.71
CA LYS A 100 8.74 22.80 -6.51
C LYS A 100 9.39 23.36 -7.79
N ARG A 101 9.88 22.51 -8.69
CA ARG A 101 10.44 22.94 -9.99
C ARG A 101 9.38 23.23 -11.04
N GLY A 102 8.16 22.71 -10.85
CA GLY A 102 7.04 22.87 -11.77
C GLY A 102 6.12 24.03 -11.44
N GLN A 103 6.35 24.81 -10.37
CA GLN A 103 5.63 26.07 -10.17
C GLN A 103 6.12 27.10 -11.19
N PRO A 104 5.29 27.53 -12.15
CA PRO A 104 5.63 28.72 -12.92
C PRO A 104 5.64 29.89 -11.95
N ASN A 105 6.70 30.70 -11.99
CA ASN A 105 6.70 32.02 -11.36
C ASN A 105 5.47 32.76 -11.89
N GLU A 106 4.46 32.99 -11.04
CA GLU A 106 3.46 34.01 -11.31
C GLU A 106 4.19 35.35 -11.34
N PRO A 107 4.16 36.10 -12.45
CA PRO A 107 4.75 37.42 -12.49
C PRO A 107 3.94 38.37 -11.61
N ASN A 108 4.69 39.17 -10.87
CA ASN A 108 4.30 40.24 -9.96
C ASN A 108 3.40 41.30 -10.62
#